data_AF-A0A5E4HPL9-F1
#
_entry.id   AF-A0A5E4HPL9-F1
#
_cell.length_a   1.000
_cell.length_b   1.000
_cell.length_c   1.000
_cell.angle_alpha   90.00
_cell.angle_beta   90.00
_cell.angle_gamma   90.00
#
_symmetry.space_group_name_H-M   'P 1'
#
loop_
_entity.id
_entity.type
_entity.pdbx_description
1 polymer ?
#
loop_
_entity_poly.entity_id
_entity_poly.type
_entity_poly.pdbx_seq_one_letter_code
_entity_poly.pdbx_strand_id
1 'polypeptide(L)'
;MNLKAVVFTAGAVSMAVEITGLRLLAPYFGTSLPIISSVIGVILVSLSIGYYVGGYLADKRPIEETLYAVCLFASVLVSAIPYVAYPAFTIAANALRNYSVGYFGLALVLTLILLSVPTVLLGMVTPLAVRIESKKIPQLGRSAGRLYALSTLGSLLGTFLPSFVLIPFIGSTKTFVLSGFMLALMSSLAWRRKLILTLPALILIIMLVLPAPVKGLENVIYQKESPYYLIQVIERKDGLRLLTLDEGLGIQSVYTPGSVLTGEYFDVALIGGLMTSPGKVLLLGTGGGTVASQYNFFHPESQVTTVDIDPEVLKTGVNYFGLNESRVRLVAQDARAFLALDNGTYDVILVDAYRPPYIPFHLATREFFREVRGHLAPNGVLLINVNIATPQDAHYQSLIATVQAEFGRAYAIEMQKKSDWVMNRVILASNSDIPLDIKGLTANASEAQEPLRGLYVRYLNGTRLLPQSSRSPYTDDKAPIEWDTDYLIITRIDSSF
;
A
#
# COMPACT_ATOMS: atom_id res chain seq x y z
N MET A 1 35.40 -22.48 10.12
CA MET A 1 34.86 -21.12 9.87
C MET A 1 33.73 -21.14 8.85
N ASN A 2 33.85 -21.91 7.76
CA ASN A 2 32.95 -21.84 6.61
C ASN A 2 31.48 -22.27 6.84
N LEU A 3 31.22 -23.40 7.52
CA LEU A 3 29.84 -23.89 7.73
C LEU A 3 28.96 -22.93 8.54
N LYS A 4 29.49 -22.41 9.65
CA LYS A 4 28.78 -21.48 10.56
C LYS A 4 28.35 -20.19 9.85
N ALA A 5 29.19 -19.68 8.97
CA ALA A 5 28.90 -18.48 8.20
C ALA A 5 27.80 -18.71 7.15
N VAL A 6 27.76 -19.89 6.53
CA VAL A 6 26.66 -20.29 5.63
C VAL A 6 25.35 -20.42 6.40
N VAL A 7 25.35 -21.05 7.58
CA VAL A 7 24.14 -21.19 8.43
C VAL A 7 23.61 -19.82 8.86
N PHE A 8 24.49 -18.93 9.31
CA PHE A 8 24.13 -17.54 9.64
C PHE A 8 23.52 -16.81 8.42
N THR A 9 24.16 -16.92 7.25
CA THR A 9 23.68 -16.25 6.03
C THR A 9 22.35 -16.83 5.56
N ALA A 10 22.16 -18.14 5.64
CA ALA A 10 20.88 -18.79 5.31
C ALA A 10 19.76 -18.33 6.24
N GLY A 11 20.02 -18.21 7.54
CA GLY A 11 19.07 -17.65 8.51
C GLY A 11 18.69 -16.20 8.16
N ALA A 12 19.68 -15.37 7.80
CA ALA A 12 19.44 -14.00 7.35
C ALA A 12 18.62 -13.93 6.06
N VAL A 13 18.96 -14.75 5.06
CA VAL A 13 18.25 -14.76 3.77
C VAL A 13 16.84 -15.31 3.91
N SER A 14 16.59 -16.27 4.80
CA SER A 14 15.24 -16.77 5.08
C SER A 14 14.30 -15.65 5.54
N MET A 15 14.72 -14.86 6.53
CA MET A 15 13.90 -13.74 7.00
C MET A 15 13.87 -12.58 6.01
N ALA A 16 14.96 -12.37 5.25
CA ALA A 16 14.97 -11.33 4.22
C ALA A 16 13.97 -11.64 3.10
N VAL A 17 13.83 -12.91 2.71
CA VAL A 17 12.82 -13.36 1.74
C VAL A 17 11.41 -13.12 2.27
N GLU A 18 11.16 -13.38 3.55
CA GLU A 18 9.86 -13.12 4.18
C GLU A 18 9.48 -11.64 4.16
N ILE A 19 10.36 -10.79 4.71
CA ILE A 19 10.13 -9.35 4.80
C ILE A 19 10.05 -8.70 3.41
N THR A 20 10.96 -9.06 2.50
CA THR A 20 10.95 -8.52 1.15
C THR A 20 9.80 -9.10 0.33
N GLY A 21 9.35 -10.31 0.63
CA GLY A 21 8.18 -10.95 0.04
C GLY A 21 6.88 -10.23 0.39
N LEU A 22 6.69 -9.86 1.66
CA LEU A 22 5.58 -8.98 2.07
C LEU A 22 5.60 -7.66 1.29
N ARG A 23 6.78 -7.04 1.14
CA ARG A 23 6.92 -5.81 0.35
C ARG A 23 6.68 -6.00 -1.14
N LEU A 24 7.04 -7.16 -1.69
CA LEU A 24 6.82 -7.51 -3.09
C LEU A 24 5.33 -7.65 -3.43
N LEU A 25 4.56 -8.23 -2.51
CA LEU A 25 3.13 -8.48 -2.65
C LEU A 25 2.28 -7.23 -2.37
N ALA A 26 2.75 -6.36 -1.47
CA ALA A 26 2.00 -5.19 -0.99
C ALA A 26 1.40 -4.32 -2.12
N PRO A 27 2.14 -3.96 -3.19
CA PRO A 27 1.60 -3.11 -4.24
C PRO A 27 0.58 -3.79 -5.17
N TYR A 28 0.30 -5.08 -5.01
CA TYR A 28 -0.58 -5.82 -5.93
C TYR A 28 -1.76 -6.47 -5.24
N PHE A 29 -1.53 -6.94 -4.01
CA PHE A 29 -2.56 -7.59 -3.21
C PHE A 29 -2.98 -6.73 -2.02
N GLY A 30 -2.19 -5.74 -1.63
CA GLY A 30 -2.39 -4.92 -0.43
C GLY A 30 -1.64 -5.45 0.79
N THR A 31 -1.80 -4.77 1.93
CA THR A 31 -1.13 -5.09 3.20
C THR A 31 -2.11 -5.52 4.28
N SER A 32 -3.25 -6.12 3.91
CA SER A 32 -4.28 -6.52 4.87
C SER A 32 -3.80 -7.67 5.77
N LEU A 33 -4.38 -7.77 6.98
CA LEU A 33 -4.07 -8.84 7.93
C LEU A 33 -4.19 -10.25 7.34
N PRO A 34 -5.21 -10.59 6.52
CA PRO A 34 -5.28 -11.89 5.87
C PRO A 34 -4.11 -12.18 4.93
N ILE A 35 -3.63 -11.18 4.18
CA ILE A 35 -2.51 -11.33 3.24
C ILE A 35 -1.21 -11.56 4.01
N ILE A 36 -0.94 -10.71 5.01
CA ILE A 36 0.24 -10.85 5.87
C ILE A 36 0.24 -12.24 6.53
N SER A 37 -0.90 -12.67 7.09
CA SER A 37 -1.05 -13.98 7.72
C SER A 37 -0.82 -15.13 6.75
N SER A 38 -1.27 -14.99 5.49
CA SER A 38 -1.09 -15.99 4.45
C SER A 38 0.38 -16.14 4.06
N VAL A 39 1.13 -15.03 3.93
CA VAL A 39 2.56 -15.05 3.61
C VAL A 39 3.36 -15.71 4.74
N ILE A 40 3.14 -15.28 5.98
CA ILE A 40 3.81 -15.87 7.15
C ILE A 40 3.46 -17.37 7.25
N GLY A 41 2.18 -17.71 7.13
CA GLY A 41 1.72 -19.10 7.20
C GLY A 41 2.39 -20.00 6.15
N VAL A 42 2.45 -19.56 4.90
CA VAL A 42 3.08 -20.31 3.80
C VAL A 42 4.59 -20.45 4.01
N ILE A 43 5.26 -19.42 4.51
CA ILE A 43 6.70 -19.46 4.80
C ILE A 43 6.99 -20.43 5.95
N LEU A 44 6.19 -20.41 7.02
CA LEU A 44 6.33 -21.35 8.14
C LEU A 44 6.07 -22.80 7.71
N VAL A 45 5.05 -23.05 6.89
CA VAL A 45 4.79 -24.38 6.30
C VAL A 45 5.97 -24.81 5.43
N SER A 46 6.50 -23.91 4.59
CA SER A 46 7.65 -24.18 3.73
C SER A 46 8.91 -24.51 4.54
N LEU A 47 9.19 -23.76 5.60
CA LEU A 47 10.29 -24.05 6.52
C LEU A 47 10.10 -25.40 7.21
N SER A 48 8.89 -25.74 7.65
CA SER A 48 8.57 -27.04 8.25
C SER A 48 8.87 -28.21 7.30
N ILE A 49 8.42 -28.10 6.04
CA ILE A 49 8.73 -29.07 4.98
C ILE A 49 10.26 -29.14 4.76
N GLY A 50 10.91 -27.98 4.72
CA GLY A 50 12.37 -27.89 4.62
C GLY A 50 13.11 -28.59 5.76
N TYR A 51 12.64 -28.43 7.01
CA TYR A 51 13.22 -29.12 8.16
C TYR A 51 13.09 -30.64 8.05
N TYR A 52 11.91 -31.12 7.64
CA TYR A 52 11.66 -32.55 7.46
C TYR A 52 12.52 -33.15 6.33
N VAL A 53 12.46 -32.57 5.13
CA VAL A 53 13.21 -33.04 3.96
C VAL A 53 14.71 -32.89 4.17
N GLY A 54 15.14 -31.79 4.79
CA GLY A 54 16.53 -31.55 5.16
C GLY A 54 17.05 -32.59 6.14
N GLY A 55 16.26 -33.00 7.14
CA GLY A 55 16.61 -34.08 8.07
C GLY A 55 16.77 -35.42 7.37
N TYR A 56 15.82 -35.77 6.50
CA TYR A 56 15.89 -36.99 5.69
C TYR A 56 17.13 -37.02 4.77
N LEU A 57 17.42 -35.90 4.10
CA LEU A 57 18.58 -35.76 3.24
C LEU A 57 19.88 -35.79 4.05
N ALA A 58 19.87 -35.22 5.26
CA ALA A 58 21.01 -35.25 6.16
C ALA A 58 21.37 -36.67 6.60
N ASP A 59 20.40 -37.55 6.79
CA ASP A 59 20.69 -38.96 7.11
C ASP A 59 21.30 -39.72 5.92
N LYS A 60 20.82 -39.45 4.70
CA LYS A 60 21.32 -40.10 3.49
C LYS A 60 22.68 -39.57 3.03
N ARG A 61 22.88 -38.24 3.08
CA ARG A 61 24.06 -37.54 2.54
C ARG A 61 24.54 -36.43 3.49
N PRO A 62 25.09 -36.78 4.68
CA PRO A 62 25.62 -35.82 5.65
C PRO A 62 27.00 -35.28 5.23
N ILE A 63 27.07 -34.63 4.07
CA ILE A 63 28.30 -34.05 3.53
C ILE A 63 28.11 -32.56 3.23
N GLU A 64 29.17 -31.77 3.42
CA GLU A 64 29.14 -30.30 3.28
C GLU A 64 28.73 -29.86 1.87
N GLU A 65 29.11 -30.63 0.85
CA GLU A 65 28.79 -30.38 -0.55
C GLU A 65 27.28 -30.36 -0.81
N THR A 66 26.51 -31.19 -0.10
CA THR A 66 25.04 -31.22 -0.25
C THR A 66 24.44 -29.92 0.29
N LEU A 67 24.91 -29.45 1.44
CA LEU A 67 24.45 -28.18 2.04
C LEU A 67 24.79 -26.99 1.14
N TYR A 68 26.01 -26.93 0.60
CA TYR A 68 26.43 -25.84 -0.28
C TYR A 68 25.67 -25.85 -1.62
N ALA A 69 25.38 -27.03 -2.18
CA ALA A 69 24.55 -27.17 -3.38
C ALA A 69 23.13 -26.65 -3.15
N VAL A 70 22.51 -27.01 -2.02
CA VAL A 70 21.17 -26.53 -1.63
C VAL A 70 21.16 -25.01 -1.49
N CYS A 71 22.16 -24.43 -0.83
CA CYS A 71 22.25 -22.98 -0.64
C CYS A 71 22.46 -22.24 -1.97
N LEU A 72 23.27 -22.78 -2.89
CA LEU A 72 23.46 -22.18 -4.21
C LEU A 72 22.19 -22.25 -5.05
N PHE A 73 21.49 -23.38 -5.03
CA PHE A 73 20.21 -23.49 -5.73
C PHE A 73 19.17 -22.52 -5.15
N ALA A 74 19.07 -22.44 -3.82
CA ALA A 74 18.22 -21.45 -3.14
C ALA A 74 18.59 -20.01 -3.55
N SER A 75 19.88 -19.68 -3.63
CA SER A 75 20.33 -18.32 -3.97
C SER A 75 19.87 -17.83 -5.36
N VAL A 76 19.86 -18.74 -6.34
CA VAL A 76 19.38 -18.44 -7.70
C VAL A 76 17.87 -18.24 -7.69
N LEU A 77 17.13 -19.14 -7.03
CA LEU A 77 15.68 -19.03 -6.92
C LEU A 77 15.25 -17.75 -6.20
N VAL A 78 15.88 -17.42 -5.07
CA VAL A 78 15.64 -16.18 -4.32
C VAL A 78 15.84 -14.95 -5.20
N SER A 79 16.91 -14.91 -5.98
CA SER A 79 17.22 -13.78 -6.85
C SER A 79 16.29 -13.68 -8.06
N ALA A 80 15.74 -14.81 -8.52
CA ALA A 80 14.80 -14.88 -9.62
C ALA A 80 13.38 -14.43 -9.24
N ILE A 81 13.01 -14.46 -7.95
CA ILE A 81 11.66 -14.11 -7.45
C ILE A 81 11.10 -12.84 -8.12
N PRO A 82 11.74 -11.65 -8.01
CA PRO A 82 11.15 -10.42 -8.55
C PRO A 82 10.99 -10.47 -10.08
N TYR A 83 11.92 -11.08 -10.81
CA TYR A 83 11.88 -11.16 -12.27
C TYR A 83 10.78 -12.08 -12.79
N VAL A 84 10.38 -13.07 -11.99
CA VAL A 84 9.25 -13.96 -12.30
C VAL A 84 7.93 -13.36 -11.81
N ALA A 85 7.93 -12.76 -10.63
CA ALA A 85 6.72 -12.25 -9.97
C ALA A 85 6.15 -11.01 -10.68
N TYR A 86 6.96 -10.00 -11.01
CA TYR A 86 6.44 -8.75 -11.57
C TYR A 86 5.68 -8.90 -12.90
N PRO A 87 6.19 -9.66 -13.90
CA PRO A 87 5.42 -9.90 -15.12
C PRO A 87 4.11 -10.64 -14.85
N ALA A 88 4.11 -11.60 -13.92
CA ALA A 88 2.90 -12.31 -13.51
C ALA A 88 1.88 -11.37 -12.85
N PHE A 89 2.34 -10.43 -12.03
CA PHE A 89 1.49 -9.41 -11.42
C PHE A 89 0.88 -8.44 -12.43
N THR A 90 1.64 -7.99 -13.43
CA THR A 90 1.10 -7.13 -14.49
C THR A 90 -0.01 -7.84 -15.27
N ILE A 91 0.17 -9.13 -15.57
CA ILE A 91 -0.86 -9.96 -16.20
C ILE A 91 -2.07 -10.10 -15.28
N ALA A 92 -1.86 -10.36 -13.99
CA ALA A 92 -2.93 -10.50 -13.00
C ALA A 92 -3.72 -9.19 -12.79
N ALA A 93 -3.04 -8.04 -12.72
CA ALA A 93 -3.66 -6.72 -12.60
C ALA A 93 -4.48 -6.37 -13.85
N ASN A 94 -4.01 -6.75 -15.05
CA ASN A 94 -4.77 -6.64 -16.28
C ASN A 94 -6.01 -7.55 -16.28
N ALA A 95 -5.91 -8.77 -15.74
CA ALA A 95 -7.03 -9.71 -15.66
C ALA A 95 -8.06 -9.30 -14.60
N LEU A 96 -7.63 -8.74 -13.46
CA LEU A 96 -8.54 -8.19 -12.46
C LEU A 96 -9.35 -7.02 -13.04
N ARG A 97 -8.73 -6.20 -13.91
CA ARG A 97 -9.41 -5.17 -14.71
C ARG A 97 -10.47 -5.68 -15.69
N ASN A 98 -10.57 -7.00 -15.88
CA ASN A 98 -11.59 -7.66 -16.69
C ASN A 98 -12.51 -8.56 -15.82
N TYR A 99 -12.66 -8.24 -14.52
CA TYR A 99 -13.57 -8.92 -13.57
C TYR A 99 -13.28 -10.41 -13.33
N SER A 100 -12.01 -10.80 -13.43
CA SER A 100 -11.60 -12.20 -13.45
C SER A 100 -10.92 -12.62 -12.14
N VAL A 101 -11.72 -12.79 -11.08
CA VAL A 101 -11.20 -12.93 -9.69
C VAL A 101 -10.51 -14.25 -9.42
N GLY A 102 -10.88 -15.28 -10.17
CA GLY A 102 -10.11 -16.52 -10.23
C GLY A 102 -8.64 -16.25 -10.59
N TYR A 103 -8.35 -15.29 -11.48
CA TYR A 103 -6.97 -14.96 -11.87
C TYR A 103 -6.23 -14.16 -10.80
N PHE A 104 -6.91 -13.30 -10.04
CA PHE A 104 -6.30 -12.59 -8.91
C PHE A 104 -5.94 -13.54 -7.77
N GLY A 105 -6.88 -14.40 -7.36
CA GLY A 105 -6.61 -15.45 -6.38
C GLY A 105 -5.54 -16.43 -6.84
N LEU A 106 -5.56 -16.83 -8.12
CA LEU A 106 -4.53 -17.67 -8.71
C LEU A 106 -3.15 -16.99 -8.69
N ALA A 107 -3.06 -15.70 -9.02
CA ALA A 107 -1.80 -14.95 -8.97
C ALA A 107 -1.23 -14.88 -7.55
N LEU A 108 -2.08 -14.68 -6.54
CA LEU A 108 -1.68 -14.74 -5.14
C LEU A 108 -1.12 -16.13 -4.81
N VAL A 109 -1.85 -17.19 -5.13
CA VAL A 109 -1.43 -18.59 -4.87
C VAL A 109 -0.11 -18.92 -5.58
N LEU A 110 0.03 -18.58 -6.86
CA LEU A 110 1.26 -18.82 -7.63
C LEU A 110 2.45 -18.08 -7.05
N THR A 111 2.24 -16.88 -6.51
CA THR A 111 3.30 -16.09 -5.89
C THR A 111 3.68 -16.65 -4.52
N LEU A 112 2.71 -17.09 -3.73
CA LEU A 112 2.97 -17.81 -2.49
C LEU A 112 3.77 -19.09 -2.76
N ILE A 113 3.44 -19.84 -3.82
CA ILE A 113 4.22 -21.01 -4.27
C ILE A 113 5.65 -20.59 -4.68
N LEU A 114 5.78 -19.50 -5.43
CA LEU A 114 7.09 -18.97 -5.85
C LEU A 114 7.98 -18.63 -4.64
N LEU A 115 7.42 -18.07 -3.56
CA LEU A 115 8.13 -17.83 -2.30
C LEU A 115 8.43 -19.12 -1.52
N SER A 116 7.57 -20.13 -1.65
CA SER A 116 7.68 -21.39 -0.90
C SER A 116 8.92 -22.19 -1.29
N VAL A 117 9.17 -22.37 -2.59
CA VAL A 117 10.25 -23.24 -3.10
C VAL A 117 11.65 -22.87 -2.54
N PRO A 118 12.14 -21.61 -2.66
CA PRO A 118 13.42 -21.24 -2.06
C PRO A 118 13.41 -21.35 -0.54
N THR A 119 12.27 -21.06 0.11
CA THR A 119 12.12 -21.15 1.57
C THR A 119 12.25 -22.59 2.07
N VAL A 120 11.69 -23.56 1.36
CA VAL A 120 11.88 -25.00 1.67
C VAL A 120 13.37 -25.35 1.65
N LEU A 121 14.12 -24.90 0.64
CA LEU A 121 15.57 -25.15 0.54
C LEU A 121 16.35 -24.50 1.68
N LEU A 122 16.00 -23.26 2.05
CA LEU A 122 16.60 -22.57 3.20
C LEU A 122 16.30 -23.30 4.51
N GLY A 123 15.09 -23.84 4.67
CA GLY A 123 14.71 -24.69 5.81
C GLY A 123 15.57 -25.96 5.93
N MET A 124 16.05 -26.53 4.81
CA MET A 124 16.91 -27.72 4.86
C MET A 124 18.28 -27.48 5.51
N VAL A 125 18.75 -26.23 5.55
CA VAL A 125 20.13 -25.89 5.96
C VAL A 125 20.42 -26.27 7.41
N THR A 126 19.48 -26.02 8.32
CA THR A 126 19.71 -26.26 9.76
C THR A 126 19.86 -27.76 10.09
N PRO A 127 18.93 -28.66 9.70
CA PRO A 127 19.12 -30.10 9.93
C PRO A 127 20.38 -30.67 9.27
N LEU A 128 20.69 -30.24 8.04
CA LEU A 128 21.92 -30.65 7.34
C LEU A 128 23.16 -30.24 8.12
N ALA A 129 23.23 -28.98 8.57
CA ALA A 129 24.36 -28.46 9.33
C ALA A 129 24.56 -29.19 10.67
N VAL A 130 23.46 -29.45 11.39
CA VAL A 130 23.48 -30.18 12.66
C VAL A 130 24.02 -31.59 12.47
N ARG A 131 23.54 -32.32 11.44
CA ARG A 131 24.01 -33.68 11.16
C ARG A 131 25.48 -33.71 10.74
N ILE A 132 25.92 -32.74 9.93
CA ILE A 132 27.33 -32.62 9.51
C ILE A 132 28.24 -32.35 10.73
N GLU A 133 27.87 -31.43 11.63
CA GLU A 133 28.66 -31.18 12.84
C GLU A 133 28.63 -32.36 13.82
N SER A 134 27.51 -33.08 13.92
CA SER A 134 27.37 -34.22 14.83
C SER A 134 28.39 -35.35 14.56
N LYS A 135 28.83 -35.51 13.31
CA LYS A 135 29.87 -36.47 12.95
C LYS A 135 31.25 -36.08 13.46
N LYS A 136 31.48 -34.78 13.74
CA LYS A 136 32.79 -34.23 14.11
C LYS A 136 32.96 -34.09 15.62
N ILE A 137 31.87 -33.96 16.38
CA ILE A 137 31.91 -33.64 17.82
C ILE A 137 30.93 -34.56 18.58
N PRO A 138 31.37 -35.31 19.62
CA PRO A 138 30.50 -36.18 20.43
C PRO A 138 29.40 -35.46 21.22
N GLN A 139 29.38 -34.12 21.27
CA GLN A 139 28.45 -33.30 22.05
C GLN A 139 27.32 -32.73 21.18
N LEU A 140 26.43 -33.62 20.73
CA LEU A 140 25.33 -33.32 19.79
C LEU A 140 24.50 -32.07 20.18
N GLY A 141 24.09 -31.96 21.46
CA GLY A 141 23.21 -30.88 21.93
C GLY A 141 23.87 -29.49 21.89
N ARG A 142 25.16 -29.39 22.23
CA ARG A 142 25.88 -28.10 22.24
C ARG A 142 26.17 -27.60 20.82
N SER A 143 26.49 -28.51 19.90
CA SER A 143 26.65 -28.16 18.47
C SER A 143 25.33 -27.71 17.85
N ALA A 144 24.24 -28.44 18.10
CA ALA A 144 22.92 -28.04 17.62
C ALA A 144 22.52 -26.66 18.15
N GLY A 145 22.61 -26.43 19.47
CA GLY A 145 22.28 -25.14 20.07
C GLY A 145 23.09 -23.96 19.50
N ARG A 146 24.38 -24.14 19.22
CA ARG A 146 25.22 -23.11 18.58
C ARG A 146 24.78 -22.78 17.16
N LEU A 147 24.40 -23.79 16.37
CA LEU A 147 23.93 -23.58 15.00
C LEU A 147 22.56 -22.89 14.97
N TYR A 148 21.65 -23.26 15.87
CA TYR A 148 20.39 -22.54 16.05
C TYR A 148 20.62 -21.07 16.43
N ALA A 149 21.46 -20.80 17.43
CA ALA A 149 21.77 -19.43 17.84
C ALA A 149 22.35 -18.58 16.70
N LEU A 150 23.26 -19.15 15.89
CA LEU A 150 23.81 -18.47 14.72
C LEU A 150 22.75 -18.21 13.64
N SER A 151 21.89 -19.19 13.36
CA SER A 151 20.80 -19.03 12.40
C SER A 151 19.85 -17.93 12.86
N THR A 152 19.44 -17.92 14.13
CA THR A 152 18.56 -16.90 14.71
C THR A 152 19.19 -15.51 14.70
N LEU A 153 20.49 -15.37 15.01
CA LEU A 153 21.20 -14.09 14.87
C LEU A 153 21.22 -13.60 13.43
N GLY A 154 21.43 -14.52 12.48
CA GLY A 154 21.30 -14.24 11.06
C GLY A 154 19.90 -13.74 10.71
N SER A 155 18.87 -14.49 11.11
CA SER A 155 17.46 -14.15 10.93
C SER A 155 17.11 -12.77 11.48
N LEU A 156 17.61 -12.40 12.67
CA LEU A 156 17.42 -11.08 13.25
C LEU A 156 17.94 -9.97 12.33
N LEU A 157 19.15 -10.12 11.78
CA LEU A 157 19.69 -9.19 10.78
C LEU A 157 18.87 -9.24 9.48
N GLY A 158 18.45 -10.43 9.06
CA GLY A 158 17.59 -10.65 7.91
C GLY A 158 16.21 -10.01 8.02
N THR A 159 15.72 -9.76 9.23
CA THR A 159 14.46 -9.06 9.47
C THR A 159 14.64 -7.55 9.43
N PHE A 160 15.67 -7.03 10.10
CA PHE A 160 15.85 -5.57 10.26
C PHE A 160 16.55 -4.91 9.08
N LEU A 161 17.58 -5.56 8.52
CA LEU A 161 18.40 -4.96 7.47
C LEU A 161 17.59 -4.67 6.20
N PRO A 162 16.72 -5.58 5.70
CA PRO A 162 15.82 -5.25 4.60
C PRO A 162 14.88 -4.09 4.89
N SER A 163 14.18 -4.12 6.03
CA SER A 163 13.16 -3.13 6.38
C SER A 163 13.71 -1.72 6.56
N PHE A 164 14.84 -1.57 7.27
CA PHE A 164 15.36 -0.26 7.65
C PHE A 164 16.42 0.28 6.69
N VAL A 165 17.07 -0.57 5.89
CA VAL A 165 18.23 -0.16 5.08
C VAL A 165 18.12 -0.61 3.62
N LEU A 166 17.89 -1.88 3.32
CA LEU A 166 18.00 -2.31 1.92
C LEU A 166 16.80 -1.84 1.08
N ILE A 167 15.57 -2.06 1.54
CA ILE A 167 14.37 -1.68 0.79
C ILE A 167 14.30 -0.16 0.59
N PRO A 168 14.50 0.70 1.62
CA PRO A 168 14.42 2.15 1.43
C PRO A 168 15.48 2.74 0.47
N PHE A 169 16.69 2.16 0.42
CA PHE A 169 17.81 2.73 -0.34
C PHE A 169 18.06 2.07 -1.70
N ILE A 170 17.84 0.75 -1.82
CA ILE A 170 18.12 0.00 -3.07
C ILE A 170 16.87 -0.69 -3.64
N GLY A 171 15.73 -0.65 -2.95
CA GLY A 171 14.46 -1.22 -3.39
C GLY A 171 14.33 -2.73 -3.15
N SER A 172 13.11 -3.23 -3.25
CA SER A 172 12.74 -4.63 -3.01
C SER A 172 13.45 -5.61 -3.98
N THR A 173 13.53 -5.28 -5.27
CA THR A 173 14.19 -6.13 -6.28
C THR A 173 15.66 -6.38 -5.96
N LYS A 174 16.43 -5.33 -5.71
CA LYS A 174 17.86 -5.46 -5.41
C LYS A 174 18.10 -6.11 -4.05
N THR A 175 17.15 -5.97 -3.11
CA THR A 175 17.21 -6.67 -1.82
C THR A 175 17.14 -8.19 -1.98
N PHE A 176 16.26 -8.71 -2.85
CA PHE A 176 16.24 -10.14 -3.19
C PHE A 176 17.55 -10.61 -3.84
N VAL A 177 18.02 -9.88 -4.86
CA VAL A 177 19.24 -10.23 -5.59
C VAL A 177 20.47 -10.17 -4.68
N LEU A 178 20.56 -9.17 -3.80
CA LEU A 178 21.64 -9.05 -2.82
C LEU A 178 21.60 -10.19 -1.80
N SER A 179 20.41 -10.57 -1.32
CA SER A 179 20.23 -11.69 -0.39
C SER A 179 20.68 -13.01 -1.02
N GLY A 180 20.27 -13.27 -2.26
CA GLY A 180 20.75 -14.43 -3.01
C GLY A 180 22.27 -14.37 -3.26
N PHE A 181 22.80 -13.21 -3.68
CA PHE A 181 24.23 -13.01 -3.89
C PHE A 181 25.06 -13.33 -2.64
N MET A 182 24.65 -12.84 -1.47
CA MET A 182 25.35 -13.10 -0.22
C MET A 182 25.33 -14.60 0.15
N LEU A 183 24.20 -15.29 -0.05
CA LEU A 183 24.12 -16.74 0.16
C LEU A 183 25.02 -17.52 -0.80
N ALA A 184 25.02 -17.13 -2.07
CA ALA A 184 25.86 -17.74 -3.09
C ALA A 184 27.35 -17.53 -2.80
N LEU A 185 27.74 -16.30 -2.46
CA LEU A 185 29.11 -15.95 -2.11
C LEU A 185 29.61 -16.78 -0.93
N MET A 186 28.85 -16.83 0.15
CA MET A 186 29.25 -17.56 1.37
C MET A 186 29.34 -19.07 1.13
N SER A 187 28.45 -19.62 0.31
CA SER A 187 28.44 -21.04 -0.04
C SER A 187 29.58 -21.41 -1.00
N SER A 188 29.89 -20.55 -1.98
CA SER A 188 31.01 -20.74 -2.91
C SER A 188 32.37 -20.63 -2.21
N LEU A 189 32.54 -19.65 -1.32
CA LEU A 189 33.75 -19.53 -0.49
C LEU A 189 33.92 -20.74 0.44
N ALA A 190 32.81 -21.31 0.90
CA ALA A 190 32.83 -22.48 1.76
C ALA A 190 33.26 -23.76 1.03
N TRP A 191 32.83 -23.96 -0.21
CA TRP A 191 32.97 -25.21 -0.97
C TRP A 191 34.36 -25.44 -1.61
N ARG A 192 35.28 -24.46 -1.63
CA ARG A 192 36.69 -24.60 -2.08
C ARG A 192 36.93 -25.14 -3.52
N ARG A 193 35.92 -25.44 -4.34
CA ARG A 193 36.02 -25.84 -5.76
C ARG A 193 35.84 -24.64 -6.70
N LYS A 194 36.95 -24.02 -7.12
CA LYS A 194 36.98 -22.65 -7.66
C LYS A 194 36.32 -22.41 -9.05
N LEU A 195 36.11 -23.43 -9.91
CA LEU A 195 35.73 -23.22 -11.32
C LEU A 195 34.24 -23.45 -11.67
N ILE A 196 33.53 -24.30 -10.93
CA ILE A 196 32.11 -24.64 -11.21
C ILE A 196 31.15 -23.71 -10.44
N LEU A 197 31.68 -22.86 -9.55
CA LEU A 197 30.94 -22.05 -8.58
C LEU A 197 31.00 -20.54 -8.83
N THR A 198 31.77 -20.10 -9.83
CA THR A 198 31.88 -18.68 -10.24
C THR A 198 30.71 -18.25 -11.12
N LEU A 199 30.08 -19.18 -11.84
CA LEU A 199 28.99 -18.87 -12.76
C LEU A 199 27.72 -18.34 -12.06
N PRO A 200 27.21 -18.94 -10.96
CA PRO A 200 26.06 -18.38 -10.24
C PRO A 200 26.39 -17.02 -9.62
N ALA A 201 27.57 -16.87 -9.02
CA ALA A 201 27.99 -15.59 -8.45
C ALA A 201 28.11 -14.49 -9.53
N LEU A 202 28.62 -14.83 -10.72
CA LEU A 202 28.72 -13.91 -11.86
C LEU A 202 27.32 -13.53 -12.40
N ILE A 203 26.42 -14.51 -12.54
CA ILE A 203 25.02 -14.26 -12.96
C ILE A 203 24.33 -13.32 -11.96
N LEU A 204 24.55 -13.52 -10.66
CA LEU A 204 23.97 -12.66 -9.62
C LEU A 204 24.58 -11.25 -9.60
N ILE A 205 25.88 -11.11 -9.89
CA ILE A 205 26.50 -9.79 -10.10
C ILE A 205 25.87 -9.09 -11.30
N ILE A 206 25.65 -9.80 -12.41
CA ILE A 206 24.97 -9.25 -13.59
C ILE A 206 23.55 -8.82 -13.22
N MET A 207 22.78 -9.66 -12.52
CA MET A 207 21.43 -9.32 -12.06
C MET A 207 21.40 -8.10 -11.13
N LEU A 208 22.45 -7.85 -10.34
CA LEU A 208 22.54 -6.68 -9.46
C LEU A 208 22.68 -5.37 -10.25
N VAL A 209 23.28 -5.43 -11.44
CA VAL A 209 23.51 -4.28 -12.34
C VAL A 209 22.36 -4.12 -13.34
N LEU A 210 21.63 -5.19 -13.66
CA LEU A 210 20.46 -5.11 -14.53
C LEU A 210 19.41 -4.14 -13.94
N PRO A 211 18.75 -3.33 -14.79
CA PRO A 211 17.65 -2.51 -14.34
C PRO A 211 16.56 -3.41 -13.76
N ALA A 212 15.90 -2.93 -12.70
CA ALA A 212 14.72 -3.61 -12.19
C ALA A 212 13.68 -3.71 -13.32
N PRO A 213 12.96 -4.83 -13.44
CA PRO A 213 11.90 -4.94 -14.43
C PRO A 213 10.89 -3.80 -14.22
N VAL A 214 10.41 -3.23 -15.33
CA VAL A 214 9.40 -2.17 -15.30
C VAL A 214 8.17 -2.72 -14.59
N LYS A 215 7.75 -2.07 -13.51
CA LYS A 215 6.60 -2.51 -12.72
C LYS A 215 5.36 -1.78 -13.24
N GLY A 216 4.26 -2.47 -13.51
CA GLY A 216 2.96 -1.83 -13.70
C GLY A 216 2.58 -1.45 -15.14
N LEU A 217 1.89 -0.33 -15.26
CA LEU A 217 0.90 -0.02 -16.31
C LEU A 217 1.51 0.48 -17.64
N GLU A 218 0.75 0.41 -18.73
CA GLU A 218 1.14 1.02 -20.01
C GLU A 218 1.15 2.56 -19.91
N ASN A 219 2.04 3.22 -20.67
CA ASN A 219 2.20 4.69 -20.74
C ASN A 219 2.61 5.36 -19.43
N VAL A 220 3.36 4.66 -18.58
CA VAL A 220 3.96 5.23 -17.36
C VAL A 220 5.15 6.13 -17.73
N ILE A 221 5.06 7.41 -17.39
CA ILE A 221 6.13 8.41 -17.61
C ILE A 221 7.00 8.66 -16.38
N TYR A 222 6.51 8.28 -15.20
CA TYR A 222 7.26 8.34 -13.94
C TYR A 222 6.85 7.19 -13.04
N GLN A 223 7.84 6.58 -12.40
CA GLN A 223 7.61 5.52 -11.43
C GLN A 223 8.65 5.59 -10.31
N LYS A 224 8.18 5.47 -9.07
CA LYS A 224 9.05 5.39 -7.89
C LYS A 224 8.42 4.57 -6.78
N GLU A 225 9.22 3.70 -6.16
CA GLU A 225 8.84 2.98 -4.94
C GLU A 225 9.26 3.83 -3.74
N SER A 226 8.31 4.21 -2.89
CA SER A 226 8.55 4.85 -1.60
C SER A 226 8.45 3.78 -0.49
N PRO A 227 8.62 4.12 0.80
CA PRO A 227 8.28 3.22 1.91
C PRO A 227 6.77 2.89 1.99
N TYR A 228 5.91 3.70 1.39
CA TYR A 228 4.46 3.56 1.46
C TYR A 228 3.93 2.88 0.19
N TYR A 229 4.16 3.48 -0.97
CA TYR A 229 3.48 3.12 -2.22
C TYR A 229 4.46 2.83 -3.37
N LEU A 230 3.98 2.11 -4.37
CA LEU A 230 4.49 2.22 -5.73
C LEU A 230 3.79 3.38 -6.44
N ILE A 231 4.46 4.53 -6.56
CA ILE A 231 3.91 5.74 -7.18
C ILE A 231 4.12 5.66 -8.69
N GLN A 232 3.07 5.87 -9.47
CA GLN A 232 3.12 5.85 -10.93
C GLN A 232 2.34 7.02 -11.54
N VAL A 233 2.93 7.68 -12.53
CA VAL A 233 2.26 8.71 -13.34
C VAL A 233 2.10 8.18 -14.75
N ILE A 234 0.86 8.13 -15.20
CA ILE A 234 0.48 7.71 -16.54
C ILE A 234 0.12 8.95 -17.33
N GLU A 235 0.66 9.08 -18.53
CA GLU A 235 0.32 10.18 -19.45
C GLU A 235 -0.37 9.60 -20.69
N ARG A 236 -1.55 10.11 -21.00
CA ARG A 236 -2.29 9.78 -22.23
C ARG A 236 -1.84 10.67 -23.38
N LYS A 237 -2.19 10.27 -24.61
CA LYS A 237 -1.82 11.00 -25.84
C LYS A 237 -2.35 12.44 -25.90
N ASP A 238 -3.42 12.73 -25.19
CA ASP A 238 -4.03 14.06 -25.06
C ASP A 238 -3.37 14.92 -23.96
N GLY A 239 -2.32 14.42 -23.30
CA GLY A 239 -1.61 15.10 -22.23
C GLY A 239 -2.29 14.99 -20.85
N LEU A 240 -3.41 14.27 -20.75
CA LEU A 240 -4.04 13.97 -19.47
C LEU A 240 -3.13 13.07 -18.64
N ARG A 241 -2.87 13.48 -17.40
CA ARG A 241 -2.05 12.71 -16.46
C ARG A 241 -2.89 12.13 -15.34
N LEU A 242 -2.62 10.88 -15.01
CA LEU A 242 -3.26 10.14 -13.92
C LEU A 242 -2.19 9.73 -12.92
N LEU A 243 -2.46 9.99 -11.63
CA LEU A 243 -1.68 9.39 -10.55
C LEU A 243 -2.33 8.08 -10.16
N THR A 244 -1.56 7.01 -10.19
CA THR A 244 -1.96 5.71 -9.66
C THR A 244 -0.95 5.26 -8.62
N LEU A 245 -1.44 4.65 -7.55
CA LEU A 245 -0.61 4.02 -6.54
C LEU A 245 -0.80 2.50 -6.62
N ASP A 246 0.26 1.76 -6.30
CA ASP A 246 0.26 0.31 -6.15
C ASP A 246 -0.27 -0.41 -7.39
N GLU A 247 -1.38 -1.14 -7.30
CA GLU A 247 -1.92 -1.96 -8.38
C GLU A 247 -2.59 -1.13 -9.47
N GLY A 248 -2.78 0.16 -9.21
CA GLY A 248 -3.41 1.12 -10.12
C GLY A 248 -4.89 0.89 -10.34
N LEU A 249 -5.58 0.28 -9.37
CA LEU A 249 -7.05 0.17 -9.36
C LEU A 249 -7.73 1.53 -9.13
N GLY A 250 -7.10 2.42 -8.35
CA GLY A 250 -7.63 3.75 -8.05
C GLY A 250 -6.88 4.88 -8.77
N ILE A 251 -7.63 5.84 -9.30
CA ILE A 251 -7.09 7.13 -9.75
C ILE A 251 -7.00 8.05 -8.54
N GLN A 252 -5.78 8.39 -8.15
CA GLN A 252 -5.49 9.21 -6.96
C GLN A 252 -5.38 10.70 -7.30
N SER A 253 -5.13 11.04 -8.56
CA SER A 253 -5.03 12.41 -9.04
C SER A 253 -5.32 12.48 -10.53
N VAL A 254 -5.86 13.60 -10.98
CA VAL A 254 -6.04 13.91 -12.40
C VAL A 254 -5.49 15.30 -12.67
N TYR A 255 -4.66 15.40 -13.71
CA TYR A 255 -4.27 16.67 -14.30
C TYR A 255 -4.71 16.70 -15.76
N THR A 256 -5.50 17.73 -16.09
CA THR A 256 -6.03 17.95 -17.43
C THR A 256 -5.44 19.25 -17.99
N PRO A 257 -4.64 19.20 -19.06
CA PRO A 257 -4.12 20.42 -19.68
C PRO A 257 -5.25 21.40 -20.04
N GLY A 258 -5.13 22.65 -19.59
CA GLY A 258 -6.09 23.71 -19.91
C GLY A 258 -7.41 23.67 -19.12
N SER A 259 -7.59 22.74 -18.17
CA SER A 259 -8.77 22.70 -17.30
C SER A 259 -8.39 22.44 -15.85
N VAL A 260 -8.96 23.22 -14.94
CA VAL A 260 -8.82 23.01 -13.48
C VAL A 260 -9.84 22.00 -12.96
N LEU A 261 -10.99 21.88 -13.64
CA LEU A 261 -12.00 20.87 -13.35
C LEU A 261 -11.62 19.55 -14.03
N THR A 262 -11.81 18.45 -13.31
CA THR A 262 -11.45 17.10 -13.75
C THR A 262 -12.63 16.34 -14.32
N GLY A 263 -13.85 16.71 -13.92
CA GLY A 263 -15.06 15.93 -14.15
C GLY A 263 -15.13 14.65 -13.32
N GLU A 264 -14.21 14.44 -12.38
CA GLU A 264 -14.17 13.33 -11.42
C GLU A 264 -14.57 13.82 -10.02
N TYR A 265 -14.48 12.96 -9.00
CA TYR A 265 -14.94 13.27 -7.65
C TYR A 265 -14.23 14.41 -6.95
N PHE A 266 -12.99 14.72 -7.34
CA PHE A 266 -12.22 15.83 -6.78
C PHE A 266 -13.00 17.15 -6.86
N ASP A 267 -13.75 17.34 -7.95
CA ASP A 267 -14.58 18.52 -8.21
C ASP A 267 -15.68 18.73 -7.14
N VAL A 268 -16.14 17.65 -6.49
CA VAL A 268 -17.14 17.72 -5.40
C VAL A 268 -16.59 18.46 -4.18
N ALA A 269 -15.27 18.43 -3.96
CA ALA A 269 -14.65 19.07 -2.82
C ALA A 269 -14.88 20.59 -2.79
N LEU A 270 -15.11 21.22 -3.96
CA LEU A 270 -15.39 22.66 -4.09
C LEU A 270 -16.71 23.10 -3.46
N ILE A 271 -17.63 22.17 -3.16
CA ILE A 271 -18.88 22.51 -2.46
C ILE A 271 -18.59 23.11 -1.08
N GLY A 272 -17.52 22.69 -0.41
CA GLY A 272 -17.11 23.31 0.85
C GLY A 272 -16.79 24.80 0.69
N GLY A 273 -16.21 25.17 -0.45
CA GLY A 273 -15.94 26.56 -0.83
C GLY A 273 -17.20 27.41 -0.92
N LEU A 274 -18.25 26.90 -1.57
CA LEU A 274 -19.56 27.56 -1.64
C LEU A 274 -20.20 27.74 -0.27
N MET A 275 -20.09 26.72 0.60
CA MET A 275 -20.76 26.72 1.91
C MET A 275 -20.12 27.65 2.92
N THR A 276 -18.82 27.92 2.80
CA THR A 276 -18.05 28.58 3.85
C THR A 276 -17.34 29.85 3.42
N SER A 277 -17.15 30.09 2.11
CA SER A 277 -16.26 31.16 1.60
C SER A 277 -14.91 31.14 2.32
N PRO A 278 -14.14 30.05 2.19
CA PRO A 278 -13.16 29.64 3.20
C PRO A 278 -11.95 30.56 3.27
N GLY A 279 -11.51 30.90 4.47
CA GLY A 279 -10.21 31.51 4.73
C GLY A 279 -9.12 30.45 4.90
N LYS A 280 -9.43 29.29 5.49
CA LYS A 280 -8.48 28.19 5.73
C LYS A 280 -9.05 26.84 5.31
N VAL A 281 -8.28 26.09 4.52
CA VAL A 281 -8.65 24.77 3.99
C VAL A 281 -7.57 23.76 4.36
N LEU A 282 -7.98 22.62 4.93
CA LEU A 282 -7.11 21.49 5.24
C LEU A 282 -7.49 20.27 4.41
N LEU A 283 -6.53 19.69 3.71
CA LEU A 283 -6.68 18.47 2.94
C LEU A 283 -5.84 17.37 3.59
N LEU A 284 -6.50 16.36 4.16
CA LEU A 284 -5.88 15.18 4.76
C LEU A 284 -5.82 14.07 3.71
N GLY A 285 -4.64 13.86 3.14
CA GLY A 285 -4.41 13.16 1.88
C GLY A 285 -4.26 14.18 0.73
N THR A 286 -3.14 14.12 -0.01
CA THR A 286 -2.90 15.07 -1.10
C THR A 286 -3.36 14.56 -2.45
N GLY A 287 -3.22 13.25 -2.72
CA GLY A 287 -3.66 12.64 -3.98
C GLY A 287 -3.10 13.40 -5.20
N GLY A 288 -1.81 13.73 -5.21
CA GLY A 288 -1.16 14.51 -6.27
C GLY A 288 -1.53 16.00 -6.35
N GLY A 289 -2.48 16.48 -5.55
CA GLY A 289 -2.74 17.91 -5.36
C GLY A 289 -3.88 18.50 -6.20
N THR A 290 -4.69 17.68 -6.88
CA THR A 290 -5.84 18.15 -7.68
C THR A 290 -6.74 19.09 -6.90
N VAL A 291 -7.25 18.67 -5.73
CA VAL A 291 -8.16 19.49 -4.91
C VAL A 291 -7.47 20.75 -4.38
N ALA A 292 -6.20 20.64 -3.98
CA ALA A 292 -5.41 21.80 -3.55
C ALA A 292 -5.29 22.85 -4.67
N SER A 293 -4.97 22.42 -5.89
CA SER A 293 -4.91 23.29 -7.07
C SER A 293 -6.26 23.92 -7.41
N GLN A 294 -7.37 23.17 -7.24
CA GLN A 294 -8.72 23.68 -7.45
C GLN A 294 -9.09 24.79 -6.45
N TYR A 295 -8.86 24.57 -5.15
CA TYR A 295 -9.09 25.61 -4.14
C TYR A 295 -8.23 26.84 -4.39
N ASN A 296 -6.96 26.65 -4.72
CA ASN A 296 -6.04 27.74 -5.03
C ASN A 296 -6.44 28.55 -6.28
N PHE A 297 -7.15 27.93 -7.23
CA PHE A 297 -7.66 28.62 -8.42
C PHE A 297 -8.98 29.35 -8.16
N PHE A 298 -9.95 28.69 -7.53
CA PHE A 298 -11.31 29.25 -7.33
C PHE A 298 -11.45 30.10 -6.06
N HIS A 299 -10.57 29.89 -5.08
CA HIS A 299 -10.51 30.63 -3.83
C HIS A 299 -9.07 31.09 -3.56
N PRO A 300 -8.53 32.03 -4.37
CA PRO A 300 -7.11 32.41 -4.31
C PRO A 300 -6.67 33.03 -2.99
N GLU A 301 -7.61 33.55 -2.19
CA GLU A 301 -7.36 34.12 -0.87
C GLU A 301 -7.30 33.06 0.25
N SER A 302 -7.70 31.83 -0.02
CA SER A 302 -7.70 30.75 0.98
C SER A 302 -6.29 30.25 1.27
N GLN A 303 -5.97 30.08 2.54
CA GLN A 303 -4.76 29.37 2.97
C GLN A 303 -5.01 27.86 2.90
N VAL A 304 -4.43 27.21 1.90
CA VAL A 304 -4.57 25.75 1.70
C VAL A 304 -3.38 25.03 2.32
N THR A 305 -3.65 24.08 3.22
CA THR A 305 -2.68 23.12 3.75
C THR A 305 -3.06 21.72 3.28
N THR A 306 -2.09 20.96 2.76
CA THR A 306 -2.29 19.56 2.42
C THR A 306 -1.27 18.69 3.13
N VAL A 307 -1.75 17.57 3.67
CA VAL A 307 -0.99 16.66 4.52
C VAL A 307 -0.99 15.28 3.86
N ASP A 308 0.19 14.76 3.55
CA ASP A 308 0.35 13.41 3.02
C ASP A 308 1.43 12.67 3.81
N ILE A 309 1.22 11.39 4.07
CA ILE A 309 2.21 10.58 4.79
C ILE A 309 3.45 10.33 3.93
N ASP A 310 3.29 10.35 2.60
CA ASP A 310 4.36 10.06 1.67
C ASP A 310 4.94 11.34 1.03
N PRO A 311 6.17 11.76 1.40
CA PRO A 311 6.79 12.95 0.81
C PRO A 311 7.03 12.81 -0.71
N GLU A 312 7.10 11.58 -1.23
CA GLU A 312 7.25 11.38 -2.68
C GLU A 312 5.95 11.66 -3.44
N VAL A 313 4.78 11.45 -2.83
CA VAL A 313 3.48 11.83 -3.42
C VAL A 313 3.39 13.36 -3.56
N LEU A 314 3.83 14.11 -2.54
CA LEU A 314 3.89 15.57 -2.59
C LEU A 314 4.80 16.07 -3.72
N LYS A 315 6.02 15.52 -3.83
CA LYS A 315 6.96 15.85 -4.91
C LYS A 315 6.40 15.50 -6.29
N THR A 316 5.73 14.36 -6.42
CA THR A 316 5.07 13.96 -7.66
C THR A 316 3.96 14.94 -8.02
N GLY A 317 3.18 15.43 -7.05
CA GLY A 317 2.18 16.47 -7.27
C GLY A 317 2.78 17.76 -7.85
N VAL A 318 3.90 18.23 -7.28
CA VAL A 318 4.62 19.43 -7.76
C VAL A 318 5.15 19.22 -9.17
N ASN A 319 5.82 18.09 -9.43
CA ASN A 319 6.52 17.85 -10.68
C ASN A 319 5.60 17.52 -11.86
N TYR A 320 4.47 16.84 -11.60
CA TYR A 320 3.64 16.26 -12.67
C TYR A 320 2.19 16.76 -12.71
N PHE A 321 1.65 17.29 -11.61
CA PHE A 321 0.23 17.66 -11.49
C PHE A 321 -0.02 19.15 -11.24
N GLY A 322 1.03 19.99 -11.33
CA GLY A 322 0.90 21.45 -11.23
C GLY A 322 0.59 21.97 -9.83
N LEU A 323 0.87 21.18 -8.79
CA LEU A 323 0.74 21.61 -7.40
C LEU A 323 1.74 22.73 -7.10
N ASN A 324 1.23 23.93 -6.80
CA ASN A 324 2.07 25.09 -6.55
C ASN A 324 2.46 25.21 -5.07
N GLU A 325 3.66 24.75 -4.73
CA GLU A 325 4.21 24.76 -3.37
C GLU A 325 4.44 26.17 -2.78
N SER A 326 4.44 27.23 -3.61
CA SER A 326 4.51 28.62 -3.11
C SER A 326 3.17 29.14 -2.58
N ARG A 327 2.06 28.47 -2.95
CA ARG A 327 0.71 28.87 -2.59
C ARG A 327 -0.03 27.83 -1.74
N VAL A 328 0.48 26.61 -1.65
CA VAL A 328 -0.07 25.52 -0.84
C VAL A 328 0.97 25.06 0.16
N ARG A 329 0.63 25.03 1.45
CA ARG A 329 1.50 24.48 2.49
C ARG A 329 1.48 22.95 2.40
N LEU A 330 2.62 22.37 2.02
CA LEU A 330 2.80 20.92 1.91
C LEU A 330 3.37 20.37 3.22
N VAL A 331 2.74 19.34 3.79
CA VAL A 331 3.17 18.70 5.05
C VAL A 331 3.33 17.20 4.83
N ALA A 332 4.56 16.70 4.97
CA ALA A 332 4.87 15.27 4.89
C ALA A 332 4.74 14.61 6.27
N GLN A 333 3.51 14.20 6.64
CA GLN A 333 3.21 13.61 7.93
C GLN A 333 1.94 12.75 7.87
N ASP A 334 1.79 11.81 8.79
CA ASP A 334 0.50 11.16 9.02
C ASP A 334 -0.58 12.19 9.42
N ALA A 335 -1.76 12.09 8.80
CA ALA A 335 -2.85 13.06 8.96
C ALA A 335 -3.32 13.21 10.42
N ARG A 336 -3.40 12.11 11.17
CA ARG A 336 -3.82 12.17 12.58
C ARG A 336 -2.71 12.68 13.48
N ALA A 337 -1.47 12.26 13.23
CA ALA A 337 -0.32 12.80 13.92
C ALA A 337 -0.17 14.32 13.69
N PHE A 338 -0.53 14.81 12.50
CA PHE A 338 -0.58 16.24 12.21
C PHE A 338 -1.65 16.95 13.04
N LEU A 339 -2.90 16.46 13.03
CA LEU A 339 -3.99 17.05 13.83
C LEU A 339 -3.69 17.08 15.34
N ALA A 340 -2.98 16.07 15.85
CA ALA A 340 -2.60 16.04 17.27
C ALA A 340 -1.59 17.14 17.67
N LEU A 341 -0.83 17.67 16.71
CA LEU A 341 0.18 18.71 16.93
C LEU A 341 -0.26 20.10 16.44
N ASP A 342 -1.23 20.15 15.55
CA ASP A 342 -1.77 21.38 15.00
C ASP A 342 -2.73 22.04 16.00
N ASN A 343 -2.79 23.38 15.97
CA ASN A 343 -3.75 24.18 16.76
C ASN A 343 -4.60 25.06 15.84
N GLY A 344 -4.66 24.71 14.56
CA GLY A 344 -5.39 25.44 13.54
C GLY A 344 -6.89 25.27 13.67
N THR A 345 -7.61 26.23 13.11
CA THR A 345 -9.06 26.13 12.89
C THR A 345 -9.31 26.34 11.41
N TYR A 346 -10.14 25.48 10.82
CA TYR A 346 -10.34 25.38 9.38
C TYR A 346 -11.81 25.51 9.02
N ASP A 347 -12.08 26.17 7.90
CA ASP A 347 -13.45 26.32 7.36
C ASP A 347 -13.85 25.06 6.58
N VAL A 348 -12.88 24.44 5.91
CA VAL A 348 -13.07 23.16 5.19
C VAL A 348 -11.99 22.19 5.61
N ILE A 349 -12.39 20.98 6.00
CA ILE A 349 -11.51 19.83 6.14
C ILE A 349 -11.98 18.75 5.15
N LEU A 350 -11.10 18.33 4.25
CA LEU A 350 -11.32 17.16 3.38
C LEU A 350 -10.49 15.99 3.90
N VAL A 351 -11.12 14.84 4.08
CA VAL A 351 -10.47 13.55 4.33
C VAL A 351 -10.51 12.75 3.04
N ASP A 352 -9.36 12.62 2.39
CA ASP A 352 -9.15 11.90 1.15
C ASP A 352 -7.84 11.08 1.23
N ALA A 353 -7.73 10.28 2.28
CA ALA A 353 -6.55 9.49 2.59
C ALA A 353 -6.83 8.00 2.38
N TYR A 354 -6.08 7.39 1.45
CA TYR A 354 -6.18 5.97 1.14
C TYR A 354 -4.83 5.27 1.27
N ARG A 355 -4.88 4.05 1.79
CA ARG A 355 -3.93 2.98 1.48
C ARG A 355 -4.68 1.97 0.63
N PRO A 356 -4.67 2.14 -0.70
CA PRO A 356 -5.58 1.40 -1.58
C PRO A 356 -5.63 -0.09 -1.26
N PRO A 357 -6.83 -0.69 -1.19
CA PRO A 357 -8.16 -0.09 -1.39
C PRO A 357 -8.79 0.58 -0.14
N TYR A 358 -8.10 0.59 1.00
CA TYR A 358 -8.68 0.93 2.31
C TYR A 358 -8.45 2.39 2.74
N ILE A 359 -9.38 2.93 3.53
CA ILE A 359 -9.08 4.09 4.39
C ILE A 359 -8.29 3.55 5.60
N PRO A 360 -7.14 4.13 5.98
CA PRO A 360 -6.41 3.70 7.18
C PRO A 360 -7.32 3.74 8.42
N PHE A 361 -7.33 2.66 9.22
CA PHE A 361 -8.32 2.49 10.29
C PHE A 361 -8.36 3.69 11.24
N HIS A 362 -7.20 4.24 11.60
CA HIS A 362 -7.07 5.35 12.55
C HIS A 362 -7.59 6.69 12.02
N LEU A 363 -7.96 6.79 10.74
CA LEU A 363 -8.57 7.97 10.09
C LEU A 363 -10.07 7.80 9.84
N ALA A 364 -10.68 6.74 10.37
CA ALA A 364 -12.10 6.44 10.20
C ALA A 364 -12.81 6.15 11.53
N THR A 365 -12.16 6.44 12.65
CA THR A 365 -12.69 6.22 14.01
C THR A 365 -13.40 7.43 14.57
N ARG A 366 -14.22 7.18 15.58
CA ARG A 366 -14.95 8.21 16.33
C ARG A 366 -13.99 9.21 16.97
N GLU A 367 -12.88 8.72 17.52
CA GLU A 367 -11.84 9.55 18.14
C GLU A 367 -11.19 10.48 17.12
N PHE A 368 -10.87 9.99 15.92
CA PHE A 368 -10.36 10.83 14.84
C PHE A 368 -11.38 11.90 14.41
N PHE A 369 -12.65 11.55 14.21
CA PHE A 369 -13.66 12.55 13.83
C PHE A 369 -13.94 13.57 14.93
N ARG A 370 -13.72 13.23 16.20
CA ARG A 370 -13.74 14.18 17.30
C ARG A 370 -12.59 15.19 17.20
N GLU A 371 -11.38 14.72 16.91
CA GLU A 371 -10.22 15.59 16.67
C GLU A 371 -10.47 16.53 15.47
N VAL A 372 -11.01 15.98 14.37
CA VAL A 372 -11.41 16.77 13.19
C VAL A 372 -12.46 17.82 13.54
N ARG A 373 -13.50 17.44 14.30
CA ARG A 373 -14.54 18.38 14.74
C ARG A 373 -13.96 19.52 15.59
N GLY A 374 -12.98 19.24 16.45
CA GLY A 374 -12.27 20.24 17.25
C GLY A 374 -11.47 21.26 16.43
N HIS A 375 -11.05 20.89 15.21
CA HIS A 375 -10.31 21.75 14.28
C HIS A 375 -11.22 22.49 13.29
N LEU A 376 -12.54 22.24 13.28
CA LEU A 376 -13.46 22.95 12.40
C LEU A 376 -13.94 24.26 13.03
N ALA A 377 -14.04 25.31 12.21
CA ALA A 377 -14.75 26.53 12.58
C ALA A 377 -16.23 26.20 12.94
N PRO A 378 -16.95 27.07 13.66
CA PRO A 378 -18.35 26.82 14.05
C PRO A 378 -19.29 26.47 12.88
N ASN A 379 -19.05 27.07 11.71
CA ASN A 379 -19.79 26.78 10.47
C ASN A 379 -18.96 25.97 9.46
N GLY A 380 -17.83 25.42 9.90
CA GLY A 380 -16.94 24.64 9.06
C GLY A 380 -17.57 23.33 8.60
N VAL A 381 -17.05 22.80 7.50
CA VAL A 381 -17.56 21.58 6.87
C VAL A 381 -16.48 20.52 6.73
N LEU A 382 -16.89 19.28 6.98
CA LEU A 382 -16.12 18.07 6.75
C LEU A 382 -16.61 17.40 5.47
N LEU A 383 -15.68 17.09 4.58
CA LEU A 383 -15.91 16.28 3.39
C LEU A 383 -15.06 15.00 3.51
N ILE A 384 -15.61 13.84 3.19
CA ILE A 384 -14.90 12.57 3.22
C ILE A 384 -15.15 11.83 1.92
N ASN A 385 -14.10 11.51 1.18
CA ASN A 385 -14.21 10.65 0.02
C ASN A 385 -14.28 9.18 0.46
N VAL A 386 -15.30 8.44 0.00
CA VAL A 386 -15.51 7.03 0.33
C VAL A 386 -15.77 6.23 -0.94
N ASN A 387 -14.91 5.24 -1.20
CA ASN A 387 -15.17 4.24 -2.23
C ASN A 387 -16.29 3.31 -1.78
N ILE A 388 -17.35 3.16 -2.57
CA ILE A 388 -18.41 2.20 -2.30
C ILE A 388 -18.70 1.34 -3.53
N ALA A 389 -19.26 0.17 -3.32
CA ALA A 389 -19.90 -0.65 -4.33
C ALA A 389 -21.42 -0.43 -4.31
N THR A 390 -22.01 -0.44 -3.12
CA THR A 390 -23.44 -0.26 -2.87
C THR A 390 -23.67 0.63 -1.64
N PRO A 391 -24.82 1.30 -1.54
CA PRO A 391 -25.14 2.05 -0.32
C PRO A 391 -25.25 1.17 0.94
N GLN A 392 -25.34 -0.16 0.81
CA GLN A 392 -25.49 -1.11 1.93
C GLN A 392 -24.15 -1.63 2.45
N ASP A 393 -23.03 -1.23 1.85
CA ASP A 393 -21.72 -1.76 2.22
C ASP A 393 -21.39 -1.52 3.70
N ALA A 394 -20.81 -2.53 4.33
CA ALA A 394 -20.54 -2.56 5.75
C ALA A 394 -19.61 -1.41 6.19
N HIS A 395 -18.56 -1.13 5.42
CA HIS A 395 -17.60 -0.07 5.74
C HIS A 395 -18.23 1.32 5.61
N TYR A 396 -19.01 1.55 4.56
CA TYR A 396 -19.73 2.80 4.34
C TYR A 396 -20.75 3.06 5.45
N GLN A 397 -21.55 2.06 5.80
CA GLN A 397 -22.54 2.16 6.86
C GLN A 397 -21.91 2.43 8.24
N SER A 398 -20.81 1.74 8.55
CA SER A 398 -20.08 1.98 9.80
C SER A 398 -19.46 3.38 9.83
N LEU A 399 -18.91 3.85 8.71
CA LEU A 399 -18.35 5.19 8.61
C LEU A 399 -19.43 6.29 8.76
N ILE A 400 -20.63 6.07 8.20
CA ILE A 400 -21.79 6.94 8.44
C ILE A 400 -22.13 6.98 9.93
N ALA A 401 -22.20 5.82 10.60
CA ALA A 401 -22.45 5.75 12.03
C ALA A 401 -21.41 6.54 12.83
N THR A 402 -20.13 6.43 12.45
CA THR A 402 -19.02 7.14 13.08
C THR A 402 -19.14 8.65 12.93
N VAL A 403 -19.38 9.14 11.71
CA VAL A 403 -19.54 10.57 11.44
C VAL A 403 -20.76 11.12 12.17
N GLN A 404 -21.90 10.41 12.13
CA GLN A 404 -23.11 10.79 12.85
C GLN A 404 -22.91 10.81 14.37
N ALA A 405 -22.07 9.93 14.93
CA ALA A 405 -21.79 9.93 16.36
C ALA A 405 -21.07 11.19 16.86
N GLU A 406 -20.29 11.86 16.01
CA GLU A 406 -19.56 13.08 16.38
C GLU A 406 -20.20 14.36 15.82
N PHE A 407 -20.84 14.33 14.65
CA PHE A 407 -21.45 15.51 14.00
C PHE A 407 -22.98 15.54 14.10
N GLY A 408 -23.63 14.49 14.59
CA GLY A 408 -25.08 14.35 14.69
C GLY A 408 -25.77 14.08 13.34
N ARG A 409 -25.40 14.80 12.28
CA ARG A 409 -25.95 14.65 10.93
C ARG A 409 -24.85 14.48 9.89
N ALA A 410 -25.13 13.67 8.88
CA ALA A 410 -24.28 13.47 7.73
C ALA A 410 -25.15 13.46 6.45
N TYR A 411 -24.56 13.89 5.35
CA TYR A 411 -25.18 13.95 4.04
C TYR A 411 -24.32 13.18 3.05
N ALA A 412 -24.93 12.56 2.06
CA ALA A 412 -24.21 11.96 0.94
C ALA A 412 -24.40 12.82 -0.31
N ILE A 413 -23.30 13.09 -0.99
CA ILE A 413 -23.28 13.73 -2.29
C ILE A 413 -23.06 12.63 -3.32
N GLU A 414 -24.09 12.36 -4.11
CA GLU A 414 -24.01 11.35 -5.16
C GLU A 414 -23.29 11.88 -6.40
N MET A 415 -22.43 11.03 -6.95
CA MET A 415 -21.78 11.28 -8.23
C MET A 415 -22.50 10.55 -9.35
N GLN A 416 -22.55 11.16 -10.53
CA GLN A 416 -22.99 10.45 -11.73
C GLN A 416 -21.97 9.34 -12.06
N LYS A 417 -22.47 8.12 -12.22
CA LYS A 417 -21.67 6.94 -12.54
C LYS A 417 -21.03 7.13 -13.92
N LYS A 418 -19.74 7.45 -13.97
CA LYS A 418 -18.96 7.55 -15.22
C LYS A 418 -18.24 6.26 -15.61
N SER A 419 -17.99 5.37 -14.65
CA SER A 419 -17.44 4.04 -14.91
C SER A 419 -18.03 2.99 -13.96
N ASP A 420 -17.94 1.71 -14.34
CA ASP A 420 -18.33 0.59 -13.48
C ASP A 420 -17.36 0.33 -12.31
N TRP A 421 -16.19 0.96 -12.36
CA TRP A 421 -15.05 0.71 -11.48
C TRP A 421 -15.08 1.50 -10.17
N VAL A 422 -15.67 2.69 -10.16
CA VAL A 422 -15.46 3.66 -9.09
C VAL A 422 -16.78 4.39 -8.79
N MET A 423 -17.41 4.09 -7.66
CA MET A 423 -18.55 4.83 -7.14
C MET A 423 -18.12 5.59 -5.89
N ASN A 424 -17.26 6.59 -6.07
CA ASN A 424 -16.93 7.50 -4.98
C ASN A 424 -18.20 8.19 -4.52
N ARG A 425 -18.42 8.17 -3.22
CA ARG A 425 -19.41 9.01 -2.56
C ARG A 425 -18.67 9.93 -1.62
N VAL A 426 -19.13 11.18 -1.59
CA VAL A 426 -18.62 12.13 -0.61
C VAL A 426 -19.61 12.22 0.54
N ILE A 427 -19.16 11.91 1.74
CA ILE A 427 -19.89 12.19 2.97
C ILE A 427 -19.60 13.64 3.36
N LEU A 428 -20.65 14.41 3.62
CA LEU A 428 -20.59 15.79 4.07
C LEU A 428 -21.17 15.90 5.48
N ALA A 429 -20.47 16.58 6.37
CA ALA A 429 -20.97 16.97 7.70
C ALA A 429 -20.60 18.43 8.00
N SER A 430 -21.34 19.08 8.89
CA SER A 430 -21.05 20.44 9.33
C SER A 430 -20.85 20.47 10.84
N ASN A 431 -19.99 21.38 11.31
CA ASN A 431 -19.84 21.62 12.74
C ASN A 431 -21.02 22.42 13.35
N SER A 432 -21.91 22.94 12.50
CA SER A 432 -23.14 23.60 12.92
C SER A 432 -24.21 22.59 13.35
N ASP A 433 -24.89 22.88 14.45
CA ASP A 433 -26.02 22.07 14.93
C ASP A 433 -27.29 22.24 14.05
N ILE A 434 -27.29 23.25 13.17
CA ILE A 434 -28.40 23.57 12.27
C ILE A 434 -28.30 22.69 11.00
N PRO A 435 -29.40 22.05 10.57
CA PRO A 435 -29.42 21.31 9.31
C PRO A 435 -29.00 22.18 8.11
N LEU A 436 -28.24 21.61 7.18
CA LEU A 436 -27.86 22.29 5.95
C LEU A 436 -29.09 22.64 5.12
N ASP A 437 -29.26 23.93 4.80
CA ASP A 437 -30.27 24.39 3.86
C ASP A 437 -29.80 24.15 2.42
N ILE A 438 -29.94 22.90 1.96
CA ILE A 438 -29.56 22.51 0.60
C ILE A 438 -30.31 23.34 -0.45
N LYS A 439 -31.57 23.74 -0.19
CA LYS A 439 -32.34 24.54 -1.14
C LYS A 439 -31.78 25.96 -1.25
N GLY A 440 -31.51 26.60 -0.12
CA GLY A 440 -30.84 27.91 -0.09
C GLY A 440 -29.45 27.87 -0.71
N LEU A 441 -28.66 26.84 -0.41
CA LEU A 441 -27.35 26.64 -1.04
C LEU A 441 -27.45 26.47 -2.56
N THR A 442 -28.45 25.75 -3.08
CA THR A 442 -28.67 25.62 -4.53
C THR A 442 -29.11 26.95 -5.17
N ALA A 443 -29.87 27.78 -4.45
CA ALA A 443 -30.22 29.12 -4.89
C ALA A 443 -28.96 30.01 -4.98
N ASN A 444 -28.15 30.05 -3.93
CA ASN A 444 -26.87 30.79 -3.91
C ASN A 444 -25.91 30.27 -5.00
N ALA A 445 -25.87 28.95 -5.21
CA ALA A 445 -25.08 28.33 -6.27
C ALA A 445 -25.46 28.82 -7.66
N SER A 446 -26.72 29.21 -7.87
CA SER A 446 -27.21 29.72 -9.16
C SER A 446 -26.68 31.12 -9.50
N GLU A 447 -26.18 31.84 -8.50
CA GLU A 447 -25.54 33.16 -8.65
C GLU A 447 -24.02 33.05 -8.91
N ALA A 448 -23.43 31.85 -8.75
CA ALA A 448 -22.01 31.64 -9.04
C ALA A 448 -21.70 31.81 -10.53
N GLN A 449 -20.45 32.14 -10.85
CA GLN A 449 -19.99 32.22 -12.24
C GLN A 449 -19.71 30.80 -12.80
N GLU A 450 -19.82 30.65 -14.13
CA GLU A 450 -19.33 29.44 -14.79
C GLU A 450 -17.80 29.36 -14.69
N PRO A 451 -17.22 28.15 -14.52
CA PRO A 451 -17.86 26.82 -14.58
C PRO A 451 -18.44 26.30 -13.25
N LEU A 452 -18.32 27.04 -12.15
CA LEU A 452 -18.71 26.58 -10.80
C LEU A 452 -20.22 26.43 -10.64
N ARG A 453 -21.01 27.32 -11.26
CA ARG A 453 -22.48 27.30 -11.20
C ARG A 453 -23.05 25.92 -11.57
N GLY A 454 -22.69 25.40 -12.74
CA GLY A 454 -23.17 24.09 -13.20
C GLY A 454 -22.67 22.91 -12.37
N LEU A 455 -21.50 23.06 -11.72
CA LEU A 455 -20.95 22.08 -10.78
C LEU A 455 -21.75 22.07 -9.47
N TYR A 456 -21.91 23.22 -8.84
CA TYR A 456 -22.60 23.36 -7.56
C TYR A 456 -24.05 22.94 -7.64
N VAL A 457 -24.81 23.46 -8.61
CA VAL A 457 -26.23 23.11 -8.78
C VAL A 457 -26.40 21.59 -8.95
N ARG A 458 -25.53 20.97 -9.75
CA ARG A 458 -25.56 19.52 -9.99
C ARG A 458 -25.34 18.70 -8.73
N TYR A 459 -24.28 18.97 -7.97
CA TYR A 459 -23.96 18.17 -6.80
C TYR A 459 -24.86 18.46 -5.59
N LEU A 460 -25.29 19.71 -5.39
CA LEU A 460 -26.27 20.04 -4.34
C LEU A 460 -27.62 19.38 -4.61
N ASN A 461 -28.06 19.33 -5.87
CA ASN A 461 -29.26 18.57 -6.25
C ASN A 461 -29.13 17.06 -6.02
N GLY A 462 -27.91 16.52 -6.03
CA GLY A 462 -27.60 15.13 -5.68
C GLY A 462 -27.39 14.89 -4.17
N THR A 463 -27.38 15.94 -3.35
CA THR A 463 -27.11 15.83 -1.91
C THR A 463 -28.35 15.34 -1.16
N ARG A 464 -28.18 14.33 -0.31
CA ARG A 464 -29.25 13.71 0.48
C ARG A 464 -28.83 13.57 1.94
N LEU A 465 -29.75 13.83 2.87
CA LEU A 465 -29.54 13.50 4.28
C LEU A 465 -29.43 11.99 4.42
N LEU A 466 -28.38 11.53 5.11
CA LEU A 466 -28.19 10.10 5.35
C LEU A 466 -29.07 9.64 6.52
N PRO A 467 -29.77 8.50 6.39
CA PRO A 467 -30.49 7.92 7.50
C PRO A 467 -29.51 7.51 8.60
N GLN A 468 -30.02 7.35 9.82
CA GLN A 468 -29.22 6.83 10.92
C GLN A 468 -28.80 5.39 10.59
N SER A 469 -27.49 5.12 10.63
CA SER A 469 -27.01 3.77 10.37
C SER A 469 -27.35 2.83 11.53
N SER A 470 -27.65 1.57 11.22
CA SER A 470 -27.88 0.51 12.21
C SER A 470 -26.59 -0.16 12.69
N ARG A 471 -25.44 0.14 12.07
CA ARG A 471 -24.14 -0.38 12.47
C ARG A 471 -23.55 0.43 13.62
N SER A 472 -22.65 -0.20 14.37
CA SER A 472 -21.89 0.49 15.41
C SER A 472 -20.81 1.38 14.77
N PRO A 473 -20.56 2.58 15.34
CA PRO A 473 -19.40 3.41 14.98
C PRO A 473 -18.09 2.64 15.09
N TYR A 474 -17.14 2.99 14.22
CA TYR A 474 -15.74 2.60 14.41
C TYR A 474 -15.11 3.37 15.57
N THR A 475 -14.24 2.68 16.30
CA THR A 475 -13.47 3.24 17.41
C THR A 475 -12.01 2.84 17.26
N ASP A 476 -11.09 3.53 17.93
CA ASP A 476 -9.66 3.17 17.94
C ASP A 476 -9.41 1.72 18.37
N ASP A 477 -10.26 1.17 19.25
CA ASP A 477 -10.18 -0.23 19.69
C ASP A 477 -10.80 -1.21 18.68
N LYS A 478 -11.83 -0.78 17.92
CA LYS A 478 -12.59 -1.63 17.01
C LYS A 478 -12.95 -0.91 15.71
N ALA A 479 -12.13 -1.14 14.69
CA ALA A 479 -12.33 -0.66 13.32
C ALA A 479 -11.88 -1.71 12.29
N PRO A 480 -12.67 -2.77 12.03
CA PRO A 480 -12.31 -3.85 11.10
C PRO A 480 -12.49 -3.44 9.63
N ILE A 481 -11.84 -2.34 9.22
CA ILE A 481 -12.03 -1.72 7.91
C ILE A 481 -11.62 -2.68 6.79
N GLU A 482 -10.50 -3.38 6.96
CA GLU A 482 -10.02 -4.32 5.95
C GLU A 482 -11.05 -5.42 5.71
N TRP A 483 -11.67 -5.96 6.77
CA TRP A 483 -12.68 -7.00 6.65
C TRP A 483 -13.97 -6.49 6.01
N ASP A 484 -14.45 -5.32 6.43
CA ASP A 484 -15.67 -4.72 5.91
C ASP A 484 -15.51 -4.31 4.42
N THR A 485 -14.31 -3.88 4.01
CA THR A 485 -13.98 -3.54 2.61
C THR A 485 -13.68 -4.78 1.75
N ASP A 486 -13.00 -5.81 2.27
CA ASP A 486 -12.75 -7.05 1.53
C ASP A 486 -14.05 -7.77 1.18
N TYR A 487 -15.02 -7.76 2.10
CA TYR A 487 -16.36 -8.33 1.85
C TYR A 487 -17.08 -7.63 0.69
N LEU A 488 -16.93 -6.30 0.57
CA LEU A 488 -17.45 -5.53 -0.57
C LEU A 488 -16.84 -6.00 -1.88
N ILE A 489 -15.53 -6.20 -1.91
CA ILE A 489 -14.83 -6.65 -3.13
C ILE A 489 -15.39 -8.02 -3.53
N ILE A 490 -15.39 -8.98 -2.60
CA ILE A 490 -15.85 -10.37 -2.85
C ILE A 490 -17.31 -10.43 -3.29
N THR A 491 -18.23 -9.73 -2.62
CA THR A 491 -19.66 -9.81 -2.94
C THR A 491 -20.02 -9.18 -4.30
N ARG A 492 -19.30 -8.14 -4.72
CA ARG A 492 -19.51 -7.52 -6.05
C ARG A 492 -19.06 -8.44 -7.18
N ILE A 493 -18.03 -9.24 -6.95
CA ILE A 493 -17.52 -10.21 -7.90
C ILE A 493 -18.57 -11.28 -8.18
N ASP A 494 -19.20 -11.84 -7.16
CA ASP A 494 -20.23 -12.87 -7.31
C ASP A 494 -21.48 -12.35 -8.04
N SER A 495 -21.80 -11.06 -7.91
CA SER A 495 -22.94 -10.44 -8.61
C SER A 495 -22.70 -10.15 -10.11
N SER A 496 -21.47 -10.36 -10.59
CA SER A 496 -21.07 -10.11 -11.98
C SER A 496 -20.98 -11.38 -12.83
N PHE A 497 -21.31 -12.55 -12.27
CA PHE A 497 -21.35 -13.86 -12.94
C PHE A 497 -22.77 -14.35 -13.21
#